data_AF-A0A7X7NGJ5-F1
#
_entry.id   AF-A0A7X7NGJ5-F1
#
_cell.length_a   1.000
_cell.length_b   1.000
_cell.length_c   1.000
_cell.angle_alpha   90.00
_cell.angle_beta   90.00
_cell.angle_gamma   90.00
#
_symmetry.space_group_name_H-M   'P 1'
#
loop_
_entity.id
_entity.type
_entity.pdbx_description
1 polymer ?
#
loop_
_entity_poly.entity_id
_entity_poly.type
_entity_poly.pdbx_seq_one_letter_code
_entity_poly.pdbx_strand_id
1 'polypeptide(L)'
;MPPEICYEGSPNDAVTGSPIPQLHATCIIDGHMHINSGACAPLPLLYKKGVIFENTLSEIVSRDALEALTALMYRKGVGLQKRTTQGLGKVAAGVNENSYKGYSQSTDLFLNWLKKKKNEGPEAQLFTPMVVAMMDMEYAHIAWYAGEKIYRGNEKKLRIRIMPIGTPINNEEEKALYFFWRGCAKKIEQSEENGDFPVNIIHEYDKSEGMKLVKWKKQVKQTKDSAVAFPFRELPLYFYEPRRWRCRSGTIMPKTMDYGAWDEPFKEVATRTNPGIFAGFKMYPPLGCKPFDELCEYLPEFYERCEREKIPILTHCSPGGMCTHDWNFYQEFDKCHAGMRQEANLKREKKLAGILGGKRRDVVTEHYEEESTAFELSYFYYNYVHPDQWRKVLKYFPDLHLCLAHFGGDEWKRGGVNYWDEEIQSEWVKSIIDLTREYKNVYTDISCFGLDADVANGDGTVRDTFGNFLRKLHFEKYSHLRKKIIFGTDWYLTFFTRKRGAGYRAFCEEIKEFLDKIDKTLWVRFTLLNPWELYRFGDEVKMNNMADELENNKADKNLVNLRLKRFLSTGKQVEELNQYLDNWENRYGENKKVVS
;
A
#
# COMPACT_ATOMS: atom_id res chain seq x y z
N MET A 1 -13.29 -32.69 3.02
CA MET A 1 -13.51 -33.55 1.84
C MET A 1 -12.27 -33.45 0.97
N PRO A 2 -11.79 -34.52 0.34
CA PRO A 2 -10.71 -34.39 -0.64
C PRO A 2 -11.18 -33.45 -1.79
N PRO A 3 -10.30 -32.61 -2.34
CA PRO A 3 -10.66 -31.66 -3.40
C PRO A 3 -11.12 -32.40 -4.65
N GLU A 4 -12.22 -31.94 -5.24
CA GLU A 4 -12.72 -32.46 -6.52
C GLU A 4 -11.71 -32.12 -7.63
N ILE A 5 -11.40 -33.13 -8.43
CA ILE A 5 -10.55 -33.05 -9.62
C ILE A 5 -11.46 -32.72 -10.81
N CYS A 6 -11.33 -31.53 -11.41
CA CYS A 6 -12.01 -31.20 -12.67
C CYS A 6 -11.11 -31.54 -13.86
N TYR A 7 -11.60 -32.35 -14.80
CA TYR A 7 -11.03 -32.49 -16.13
C TYR A 7 -11.70 -31.49 -17.08
N GLU A 8 -10.92 -30.66 -17.76
CA GLU A 8 -11.38 -29.90 -18.93
C GLU A 8 -10.68 -30.44 -20.17
N GLY A 9 -11.41 -31.24 -20.94
CA GLY A 9 -10.99 -31.81 -22.23
C GLY A 9 -12.18 -32.48 -22.92
N SER A 10 -12.25 -32.34 -24.25
CA SER A 10 -13.15 -33.16 -25.09
C SER A 10 -12.81 -34.64 -24.88
N PRO A 11 -13.78 -35.58 -24.84
CA PRO A 11 -13.49 -37.01 -24.71
C PRO A 11 -12.57 -37.56 -25.80
N ASN A 12 -12.37 -36.81 -26.90
CA ASN A 12 -11.55 -37.20 -28.05
C ASN A 12 -10.17 -36.54 -28.10
N ASP A 13 -9.87 -35.59 -27.21
CA ASP A 13 -8.56 -34.93 -27.17
C ASP A 13 -7.75 -35.54 -26.02
N ALA A 14 -6.98 -36.59 -26.33
CA ALA A 14 -6.00 -37.17 -25.41
C ALA A 14 -4.78 -36.25 -25.25
N VAL A 15 -5.00 -35.02 -24.76
CA VAL A 15 -3.95 -34.25 -24.09
C VAL A 15 -4.05 -34.62 -22.62
N THR A 16 -3.01 -35.24 -22.08
CA THR A 16 -2.88 -35.58 -20.66
C THR A 16 -2.85 -34.31 -19.81
N GLY A 17 -4.01 -33.69 -19.60
CA GLY A 17 -4.18 -32.55 -18.73
C GLY A 17 -4.09 -33.02 -17.27
N SER A 18 -3.01 -32.66 -16.58
CA SER A 18 -2.94 -32.84 -15.13
C SER A 18 -4.12 -32.11 -14.47
N PRO A 19 -4.91 -32.76 -13.61
CA PRO A 19 -6.09 -32.14 -13.03
C PRO A 19 -5.71 -30.98 -12.12
N ILE A 20 -6.24 -29.78 -12.40
CA ILE A 20 -6.08 -28.61 -11.53
C ILE A 20 -7.02 -28.79 -10.33
N PRO A 21 -6.51 -28.78 -9.09
CA PRO A 21 -7.33 -29.03 -7.92
C PRO A 21 -8.19 -27.81 -7.59
N GLN A 22 -9.46 -28.04 -7.22
CA GLN A 22 -10.29 -27.01 -6.63
C GLN A 22 -10.04 -26.95 -5.12
N LEU A 23 -9.52 -25.83 -4.62
CA LEU A 23 -9.22 -25.66 -3.20
C LEU A 23 -10.36 -24.94 -2.49
N HIS A 24 -10.68 -25.40 -1.28
CA HIS A 24 -11.69 -24.81 -0.42
C HIS A 24 -11.04 -24.24 0.84
N ALA A 25 -11.35 -23.00 1.17
CA ALA A 25 -10.93 -22.34 2.39
C ALA A 25 -12.15 -21.77 3.13
N THR A 26 -12.12 -21.81 4.47
CA THR A 26 -13.16 -21.21 5.32
C THR A 26 -12.79 -19.79 5.77
N CYS A 27 -11.64 -19.30 5.30
CA CYS A 27 -11.16 -17.94 5.46
C CYS A 27 -10.62 -17.41 4.12
N ILE A 28 -10.90 -16.15 3.81
CA ILE A 28 -10.20 -15.38 2.78
C ILE A 28 -9.85 -14.01 3.36
N ILE A 29 -8.70 -13.47 3.00
CA ILE A 29 -8.14 -12.24 3.53
C ILE A 29 -8.03 -11.24 2.38
N ASP A 30 -8.60 -10.06 2.59
CA ASP A 30 -8.26 -8.90 1.79
C ASP A 30 -6.95 -8.32 2.32
N GLY A 31 -5.84 -8.62 1.64
CA GLY A 31 -4.49 -8.36 2.13
C GLY A 31 -4.03 -6.91 1.98
N HIS A 32 -4.80 -6.04 1.33
CA HIS A 32 -4.45 -4.63 1.15
C HIS A 32 -5.70 -3.81 0.84
N MET A 33 -6.15 -3.00 1.80
CA MET A 33 -7.15 -1.96 1.57
C MET A 33 -6.83 -0.66 2.30
N HIS A 34 -7.44 0.43 1.88
CA HIS A 34 -7.32 1.73 2.54
C HIS A 34 -8.63 2.11 3.25
N ILE A 35 -8.53 2.68 4.46
CA ILE A 35 -9.68 3.26 5.20
C ILE A 35 -9.43 4.71 5.62
N ASN A 36 -8.43 5.37 5.05
CA ASN A 36 -8.12 6.77 5.38
C ASN A 36 -9.15 7.75 4.80
N SER A 37 -9.57 8.71 5.61
CA SER A 37 -10.39 9.84 5.15
C SER A 37 -9.72 10.60 3.99
N GLY A 38 -10.49 11.04 2.99
CA GLY A 38 -9.96 11.92 1.93
C GLY A 38 -9.45 13.26 2.48
N ALA A 39 -9.94 13.68 3.64
CA ALA A 39 -9.47 14.87 4.33
C ALA A 39 -8.06 14.73 4.94
N CYS A 40 -7.42 13.55 4.91
CA CYS A 40 -6.01 13.43 5.27
C CYS A 40 -5.07 13.90 4.13
N ALA A 41 -5.58 14.00 2.90
CA ALA A 41 -4.81 14.45 1.75
C ALA A 41 -4.76 15.99 1.69
N PRO A 42 -3.58 16.61 1.77
CA PRO A 42 -3.43 18.06 1.60
C PRO A 42 -3.75 18.48 0.15
N LEU A 43 -4.29 19.68 -0.03
CA LEU A 43 -4.74 20.22 -1.32
C LEU A 43 -3.71 20.15 -2.46
N PRO A 44 -2.41 20.44 -2.25
CA PRO A 44 -1.41 20.38 -3.31
C PRO A 44 -1.33 19.00 -3.98
N LEU A 45 -1.58 17.94 -3.22
CA LEU A 45 -1.63 16.57 -3.73
C LEU A 45 -2.88 16.31 -4.57
N LEU A 46 -3.98 17.00 -4.26
CA LEU A 46 -5.25 16.87 -4.99
C LEU A 46 -5.26 17.68 -6.29
N TYR A 47 -4.70 18.89 -6.30
CA TYR A 47 -4.67 19.76 -7.48
C TYR A 47 -3.98 19.11 -8.69
N LYS A 48 -2.87 18.41 -8.48
CA LYS A 48 -2.07 17.83 -9.57
C LYS A 48 -2.73 16.64 -10.27
N LYS A 49 -3.76 16.02 -9.67
CA LYS A 49 -4.53 14.90 -10.24
C LYS A 49 -5.82 15.33 -10.95
N GLY A 50 -6.24 16.58 -10.78
CA GLY A 50 -7.44 17.10 -11.43
C GLY A 50 -7.19 17.26 -12.93
N VAL A 51 -7.70 16.32 -13.72
CA VAL A 51 -7.98 16.54 -15.14
C VAL A 51 -8.86 17.78 -15.21
N ILE A 52 -8.34 18.89 -15.74
CA ILE A 52 -9.00 20.04 -16.40
C ILE A 52 -8.10 21.30 -16.35
N PHE A 53 -7.13 21.43 -15.43
CA PHE A 53 -6.37 22.69 -15.32
C PHE A 53 -4.85 22.49 -15.35
N GLU A 54 -4.29 22.48 -16.56
CA GLU A 54 -2.91 22.88 -16.76
C GLU A 54 -2.77 24.38 -16.42
N ASN A 55 -2.02 24.67 -15.35
CA ASN A 55 -1.29 25.91 -15.11
C ASN A 55 -2.02 27.26 -14.92
N THR A 56 -3.35 27.35 -14.87
CA THR A 56 -4.01 28.69 -14.75
C THR A 56 -4.96 28.93 -13.57
N LEU A 57 -5.35 27.91 -12.78
CA LEU A 57 -6.40 28.07 -11.75
C LEU A 57 -6.12 27.43 -10.38
N SER A 58 -4.89 27.02 -10.09
CA SER A 58 -4.54 26.44 -8.77
C SER A 58 -4.71 27.40 -7.59
N GLU A 59 -4.88 28.69 -7.84
CA GLU A 59 -5.03 29.70 -6.78
C GLU A 59 -6.48 29.87 -6.26
N ILE A 60 -7.49 29.24 -6.88
CA ILE A 60 -8.90 29.61 -6.63
C ILE A 60 -9.81 28.41 -6.24
N VAL A 61 -9.37 27.15 -6.38
CA VAL A 61 -10.28 26.01 -6.19
C VAL A 61 -10.18 25.44 -4.77
N SER A 62 -11.21 25.62 -3.95
CA SER A 62 -11.28 25.00 -2.62
C SER A 62 -11.43 23.47 -2.70
N ARG A 63 -11.14 22.75 -1.61
CA ARG A 63 -11.43 21.29 -1.51
C ARG A 63 -12.88 20.98 -1.87
N ASP A 64 -13.82 21.79 -1.37
CA ASP A 64 -15.24 21.60 -1.62
C ASP A 64 -15.58 21.72 -3.11
N ALA A 65 -14.92 22.64 -3.82
CA ALA A 65 -15.07 22.79 -5.27
C ALA A 65 -14.44 21.63 -6.04
N LEU A 66 -13.24 21.17 -5.67
CA LEU A 66 -12.63 19.96 -6.26
C LEU A 66 -13.52 18.73 -6.07
N GLU A 67 -14.06 18.55 -4.88
CA GLU A 67 -14.97 17.45 -4.56
C GLU A 67 -16.27 17.55 -5.35
N ALA A 68 -16.84 18.75 -5.51
CA ALA A 68 -18.04 18.97 -6.30
C ALA A 68 -17.82 18.63 -7.79
N LEU A 69 -16.71 19.08 -8.37
CA LEU A 69 -16.33 18.78 -9.75
C LEU A 69 -16.07 17.27 -9.93
N THR A 70 -15.32 16.66 -9.02
CA THR A 70 -15.02 15.22 -9.06
C THR A 70 -16.29 14.38 -8.90
N ALA A 71 -17.26 14.85 -8.11
CA ALA A 71 -18.52 14.14 -7.89
C ALA A 71 -19.41 14.06 -9.14
N LEU A 72 -19.19 14.90 -10.16
CA LEU A 72 -19.89 14.79 -11.45
C LEU A 72 -19.61 13.44 -12.13
N MET A 73 -18.39 12.93 -12.00
CA MET A 73 -17.99 11.63 -12.57
C MET A 73 -17.94 10.51 -11.51
N TYR A 74 -17.57 10.83 -10.27
CA TYR A 74 -17.23 9.84 -9.24
C TYR A 74 -18.02 10.04 -7.93
N ARG A 75 -19.32 10.37 -8.03
CA ARG A 75 -20.20 10.69 -6.88
C ARG A 75 -20.07 9.73 -5.68
N LYS A 76 -20.04 8.42 -5.92
CA LYS A 76 -19.92 7.41 -4.85
C LYS A 76 -18.55 7.45 -4.17
N GLY A 77 -17.47 7.54 -4.97
CA GLY A 77 -16.10 7.65 -4.46
C GLY A 77 -15.93 8.89 -3.59
N VAL A 78 -16.35 10.06 -4.07
CA VAL A 78 -16.29 11.32 -3.32
C VAL A 78 -17.10 11.23 -2.02
N GLY A 79 -18.30 10.66 -2.08
CA GLY A 79 -19.13 10.44 -0.88
C GLY A 79 -18.48 9.54 0.17
N LEU A 80 -17.65 8.58 -0.24
CA LEU A 80 -16.85 7.76 0.68
C LEU A 80 -15.68 8.57 1.25
N GLN A 81 -14.92 9.29 0.42
CA GLN A 81 -13.76 10.09 0.86
C GLN A 81 -14.11 11.16 1.90
N LYS A 82 -15.35 11.70 1.88
CA LYS A 82 -15.85 12.66 2.87
C LYS A 82 -16.00 12.09 4.29
N ARG A 83 -16.00 10.77 4.45
CA ARG A 83 -16.16 10.13 5.76
C ARG A 83 -14.87 10.25 6.57
N THR A 84 -15.03 10.17 7.88
CA THR A 84 -13.89 9.97 8.80
C THR A 84 -13.24 8.61 8.54
N THR A 85 -12.00 8.42 8.98
CA THR A 85 -11.29 7.14 8.84
C THR A 85 -12.05 5.99 9.51
N GLN A 86 -12.55 6.22 10.73
CA GLN A 86 -13.41 5.25 11.44
C GLN A 86 -14.74 5.01 10.69
N GLY A 87 -15.31 6.06 10.11
CA GLY A 87 -16.53 5.96 9.32
C GLY A 87 -16.34 5.13 8.05
N LEU A 88 -15.18 5.25 7.39
CA LEU A 88 -14.80 4.40 6.26
C LEU A 88 -14.64 2.94 6.66
N GLY A 89 -13.94 2.65 7.77
CA GLY A 89 -13.80 1.29 8.27
C GLY A 89 -15.15 0.64 8.58
N LYS A 90 -16.07 1.36 9.25
CA LYS A 90 -17.46 0.88 9.43
C LYS A 90 -18.16 0.52 8.13
N VAL A 91 -17.97 1.30 7.06
CA VAL A 91 -18.53 0.95 5.75
C VAL A 91 -17.79 -0.24 5.14
N ALA A 92 -16.46 -0.31 5.23
CA ALA A 92 -15.63 -1.42 4.77
C ALA A 92 -16.09 -2.75 5.37
N ALA A 93 -16.16 -2.82 6.71
CA ALA A 93 -16.62 -4.00 7.43
C ALA A 93 -18.04 -4.41 7.01
N GLY A 94 -18.94 -3.43 6.88
CA GLY A 94 -20.32 -3.69 6.45
C GLY A 94 -20.43 -4.19 5.01
N VAL A 95 -19.68 -3.62 4.06
CA VAL A 95 -19.73 -4.09 2.65
C VAL A 95 -19.09 -5.46 2.52
N ASN A 96 -17.99 -5.72 3.24
CA ASN A 96 -17.33 -7.02 3.27
C ASN A 96 -18.28 -8.10 3.83
N GLU A 97 -18.88 -7.88 5.00
CA GLU A 97 -19.83 -8.81 5.61
C GLU A 97 -21.02 -9.12 4.69
N ASN A 98 -21.61 -8.08 4.09
CA ASN A 98 -22.73 -8.24 3.17
C ASN A 98 -22.35 -8.97 1.87
N SER A 99 -21.12 -8.78 1.38
CA SER A 99 -20.63 -9.41 0.14
C SER A 99 -20.54 -10.91 0.28
N TYR A 100 -20.19 -11.41 1.47
CA TYR A 100 -19.99 -12.82 1.75
C TYR A 100 -21.11 -13.45 2.59
N LYS A 101 -22.25 -12.75 2.73
CA LYS A 101 -23.38 -13.21 3.55
C LYS A 101 -24.01 -14.47 2.96
N GLY A 102 -23.95 -15.56 3.73
CA GLY A 102 -24.47 -16.89 3.36
C GLY A 102 -23.48 -17.74 2.55
N TYR A 103 -22.23 -17.30 2.41
CA TYR A 103 -21.13 -18.14 1.91
C TYR A 103 -20.45 -18.80 3.10
N SER A 104 -19.99 -20.03 2.90
CA SER A 104 -19.30 -20.86 3.89
C SER A 104 -17.85 -21.16 3.48
N GLN A 105 -17.56 -21.10 2.18
CA GLN A 105 -16.26 -21.45 1.61
C GLN A 105 -15.83 -20.48 0.50
N SER A 106 -14.53 -20.42 0.24
CA SER A 106 -13.90 -19.56 -0.76
C SER A 106 -14.39 -19.78 -2.20
N THR A 107 -14.97 -20.95 -2.48
CA THR A 107 -15.56 -21.33 -3.78
C THR A 107 -17.03 -20.94 -3.94
N ASP A 108 -17.70 -20.47 -2.89
CA ASP A 108 -19.14 -20.14 -2.94
C ASP A 108 -19.42 -18.83 -3.69
N LEU A 109 -18.41 -17.96 -3.80
CA LEU A 109 -18.39 -16.92 -4.82
C LEU A 109 -18.55 -17.63 -6.17
N PHE A 110 -19.63 -17.35 -6.91
CA PHE A 110 -20.14 -18.01 -8.14
C PHE A 110 -21.32 -18.97 -8.00
N LEU A 111 -21.68 -19.44 -6.80
CA LEU A 111 -22.90 -20.22 -6.68
C LEU A 111 -24.11 -19.29 -6.83
N ASN A 112 -24.88 -19.52 -7.91
CA ASN A 112 -26.19 -18.93 -8.18
C ASN A 112 -26.94 -18.70 -6.86
N TRP A 113 -27.56 -17.53 -6.71
CA TRP A 113 -28.34 -17.13 -5.53
C TRP A 113 -29.32 -18.23 -5.03
N LEU A 114 -29.74 -19.13 -5.92
CA LEU A 114 -30.58 -20.31 -5.69
C LEU A 114 -29.94 -21.45 -4.86
N LYS A 115 -28.61 -21.51 -4.73
CA LYS A 115 -27.87 -22.51 -3.92
C LYS A 115 -27.39 -21.96 -2.58
N LYS A 116 -27.95 -20.86 -2.09
CA LYS A 116 -27.71 -20.43 -0.69
C LYS A 116 -28.17 -21.55 0.24
N LYS A 117 -27.23 -22.28 0.83
CA LYS A 117 -27.53 -23.19 1.94
C LYS A 117 -28.25 -22.41 3.03
N LYS A 118 -29.18 -23.08 3.73
CA LYS A 118 -29.83 -22.52 4.93
C LYS A 118 -28.73 -21.99 5.85
N ASN A 119 -28.94 -20.79 6.37
CA ASN A 119 -27.98 -20.08 7.20
C ASN A 119 -27.76 -20.87 8.51
N GLU A 120 -26.66 -21.62 8.60
CA GLU A 120 -26.29 -22.46 9.76
C GLU A 120 -25.71 -21.65 10.94
N GLY A 121 -25.73 -20.32 10.85
CA GLY A 121 -25.25 -19.40 11.89
C GLY A 121 -23.90 -18.74 11.58
N PRO A 122 -23.45 -17.77 12.39
CA PRO A 122 -22.24 -16.98 12.13
C PRO A 122 -20.93 -17.78 12.03
N GLU A 123 -20.87 -18.94 12.69
CA GLU A 123 -19.70 -19.83 12.70
C GLU A 123 -19.51 -20.59 11.38
N ALA A 124 -20.61 -20.87 10.65
CA ALA A 124 -20.60 -21.58 9.37
C ALA A 124 -20.36 -20.64 8.16
N GLN A 125 -20.40 -19.32 8.37
CA GLN A 125 -20.12 -18.34 7.31
C GLN A 125 -18.63 -18.41 6.90
N LEU A 126 -18.25 -17.83 5.77
CA LEU A 126 -16.87 -17.60 5.34
C LEU A 126 -16.24 -16.48 6.18
N PHE A 127 -15.04 -16.70 6.72
CA PHE A 127 -14.35 -15.68 7.51
C PHE A 127 -13.59 -14.74 6.60
N THR A 128 -13.72 -13.43 6.81
CA THR A 128 -13.24 -12.45 5.84
C THR A 128 -12.51 -11.26 6.45
N PRO A 129 -11.32 -11.48 7.07
CA PRO A 129 -10.47 -10.41 7.58
C PRO A 129 -9.98 -9.46 6.48
N MET A 130 -9.67 -8.23 6.86
CA MET A 130 -9.23 -7.16 5.98
C MET A 130 -8.01 -6.48 6.59
N VAL A 131 -6.90 -6.43 5.86
CA VAL A 131 -5.72 -5.66 6.24
C VAL A 131 -5.91 -4.22 5.82
N VAL A 132 -6.13 -3.34 6.80
CA VAL A 132 -6.53 -1.95 6.57
C VAL A 132 -5.34 -1.00 6.76
N ALA A 133 -5.09 -0.15 5.79
CA ALA A 133 -4.01 0.82 5.80
C ALA A 133 -4.54 2.25 5.97
N MET A 134 -3.79 3.04 6.75
CA MET A 134 -3.89 4.49 6.80
C MET A 134 -2.68 5.13 6.13
N MET A 135 -2.71 6.45 5.90
CA MET A 135 -1.61 7.19 5.28
C MET A 135 -1.35 8.51 5.98
N ASP A 136 -0.09 8.79 6.29
CA ASP A 136 0.35 10.12 6.73
C ASP A 136 0.83 10.93 5.52
N MET A 137 0.06 11.95 5.14
CA MET A 137 0.36 12.81 3.99
C MET A 137 0.80 14.22 4.38
N GLU A 138 0.94 14.52 5.68
CA GLU A 138 1.34 15.87 6.16
C GLU A 138 2.78 16.24 5.73
N TYR A 139 3.52 15.25 5.25
CA TYR A 139 4.93 15.32 4.88
C TYR A 139 5.23 15.07 3.42
N ALA A 140 4.21 15.08 2.57
CA ALA A 140 4.34 14.82 1.14
C ALA A 140 4.96 15.99 0.33
N HIS A 141 6.13 16.51 0.75
CA HIS A 141 6.84 17.64 0.15
C HIS A 141 8.35 17.61 0.45
N ILE A 142 9.14 18.29 -0.38
CA ILE A 142 10.60 18.17 -0.41
C ILE A 142 11.30 18.86 0.77
N ALA A 143 10.71 19.92 1.30
CA ALA A 143 11.32 20.74 2.36
C ALA A 143 11.23 20.10 3.76
N TRP A 144 10.64 18.91 3.86
CA TRP A 144 10.39 18.26 5.14
C TRP A 144 11.63 17.65 5.79
N TYR A 145 12.76 17.45 5.10
CA TYR A 145 13.99 16.99 5.78
C TYR A 145 14.40 17.92 6.94
N ALA A 146 13.92 19.17 6.95
CA ALA A 146 14.10 20.14 8.05
C ALA A 146 13.04 20.04 9.17
N GLY A 147 12.00 19.21 9.05
CA GLY A 147 10.96 19.09 10.07
C GLY A 147 9.82 20.13 9.98
N GLU A 148 9.50 20.64 8.78
CA GLU A 148 8.30 21.46 8.47
C GLU A 148 7.09 20.78 7.72
N LYS A 149 5.86 20.77 8.25
CA LYS A 149 4.68 20.19 7.54
C LYS A 149 4.39 20.88 6.20
N ILE A 150 3.67 20.19 5.31
CA ILE A 150 3.26 20.73 3.99
C ILE A 150 2.45 22.02 4.12
N TYR A 151 1.48 22.04 5.04
CA TYR A 151 0.76 23.25 5.40
C TYR A 151 1.57 24.02 6.44
N ARG A 152 1.82 25.28 6.12
CA ARG A 152 2.58 26.23 6.92
C ARG A 152 1.66 27.34 7.39
N GLY A 153 1.92 27.81 8.59
CA GLY A 153 1.22 28.93 9.16
C GLY A 153 1.80 29.21 10.53
N ASN A 154 2.06 30.48 10.80
CA ASN A 154 2.12 30.96 12.16
C ASN A 154 0.69 31.32 12.57
N GLU A 155 0.33 31.07 13.83
CA GLU A 155 -0.68 31.88 14.54
C GLU A 155 -0.27 33.38 14.64
N LYS A 156 0.90 33.76 14.07
CA LYS A 156 1.45 35.10 13.90
C LYS A 156 2.22 35.31 12.58
N LYS A 157 1.56 35.96 11.63
CA LYS A 157 2.08 36.74 10.48
C LYS A 157 2.92 36.00 9.42
N LEU A 158 2.38 35.99 8.20
CA LEU A 158 3.15 36.24 6.98
C LEU A 158 2.41 37.34 6.20
N ARG A 159 3.06 38.45 5.88
CA ARG A 159 2.57 39.45 4.93
C ARG A 159 3.10 39.05 3.56
N ILE A 160 2.29 38.38 2.74
CA ILE A 160 2.51 38.42 1.28
C ILE A 160 1.12 38.56 0.64
N ARG A 161 0.87 39.72 0.04
CA ARG A 161 -0.31 40.02 -0.77
C ARG A 161 0.23 40.52 -2.10
N ILE A 162 -0.04 39.80 -3.19
CA ILE A 162 0.08 40.38 -4.53
C ILE A 162 -1.06 41.39 -4.62
N MET A 163 -0.73 42.68 -4.60
CA MET A 163 -1.71 43.77 -4.71
C MET A 163 -1.55 44.47 -6.06
N PRO A 164 -2.63 44.80 -6.77
CA PRO A 164 -2.59 45.82 -7.81
C PRO A 164 -2.11 47.14 -7.20
N ILE A 165 -1.32 47.89 -7.95
CA ILE A 165 -0.76 49.19 -7.53
C ILE A 165 -1.89 50.11 -7.07
N GLY A 166 -1.84 50.58 -5.81
CA GLY A 166 -2.67 51.69 -5.31
C GLY A 166 -3.80 51.38 -4.31
N THR A 167 -3.92 50.18 -3.74
CA THR A 167 -4.97 49.92 -2.73
C THR A 167 -4.55 50.36 -1.31
N PRO A 168 -5.40 51.10 -0.56
CA PRO A 168 -5.10 51.52 0.81
C PRO A 168 -4.92 50.33 1.78
N ILE A 169 -3.99 50.50 2.73
CA ILE A 169 -3.68 49.51 3.77
C ILE A 169 -4.74 49.60 4.88
N ASN A 170 -5.64 48.63 4.97
CA ASN A 170 -6.42 48.39 6.19
C ASN A 170 -5.66 47.40 7.10
N ASN A 171 -5.39 47.80 8.33
CA ASN A 171 -4.62 47.06 9.35
C ASN A 171 -5.49 46.02 10.10
N GLU A 172 -6.16 45.11 9.40
CA GLU A 172 -6.80 43.97 10.08
C GLU A 172 -5.95 42.71 9.93
N GLU A 173 -5.63 42.09 11.07
CA GLU A 173 -4.72 40.97 11.22
C GLU A 173 -5.38 39.64 10.82
N GLU A 174 -5.25 39.23 9.57
CA GLU A 174 -5.69 37.90 9.13
C GLU A 174 -4.63 36.80 9.34
N LYS A 175 -5.10 35.64 9.81
CA LYS A 175 -4.35 34.38 9.91
C LYS A 175 -3.94 33.92 8.51
N ALA A 176 -2.68 33.52 8.29
CA ALA A 176 -2.22 33.03 6.98
C ALA A 176 -1.84 31.54 7.07
N LEU A 177 -2.66 30.68 6.46
CA LEU A 177 -2.32 29.27 6.18
C LEU A 177 -1.90 29.18 4.71
N TYR A 178 -0.74 28.60 4.43
CA TYR A 178 -0.17 28.52 3.08
C TYR A 178 0.61 27.22 2.86
N PHE A 179 0.87 26.86 1.62
CA PHE A 179 1.96 25.94 1.23
C PHE A 179 2.85 26.65 0.21
N PHE A 180 4.03 26.13 -0.09
CA PHE A 180 4.87 26.70 -1.16
C PHE A 180 4.75 25.84 -2.42
N TRP A 181 4.52 26.47 -3.56
CA TRP A 181 4.82 25.87 -4.85
C TRP A 181 6.30 26.13 -5.13
N ARG A 182 7.15 25.09 -5.19
CA ARG A 182 8.62 25.26 -5.12
C ARG A 182 9.39 24.78 -6.34
N GLY A 183 10.32 25.59 -6.86
CA GLY A 183 11.56 25.20 -7.54
C GLY A 183 12.74 25.05 -6.56
N CYS A 184 13.07 23.80 -6.20
CA CYS A 184 14.36 23.33 -5.67
C CYS A 184 15.02 23.97 -4.40
N ALA A 185 14.48 25.02 -3.76
CA ALA A 185 15.18 25.75 -2.69
C ALA A 185 15.29 25.02 -1.32
N LYS A 186 16.46 25.15 -0.67
CA LYS A 186 16.86 24.47 0.59
C LYS A 186 16.26 25.09 1.87
N LYS A 187 15.89 26.38 1.83
CA LYS A 187 15.30 27.14 2.95
C LYS A 187 14.23 28.10 2.43
N ILE A 188 13.29 28.51 3.30
CA ILE A 188 12.25 29.51 2.95
C ILE A 188 12.89 30.80 2.44
N GLU A 189 14.04 31.21 2.98
CA GLU A 189 14.67 32.47 2.59
C GLU A 189 15.20 32.48 1.14
N GLN A 190 15.27 31.31 0.48
CA GLN A 190 15.72 31.17 -0.91
C GLN A 190 14.55 31.05 -1.91
N SER A 191 13.31 31.21 -1.42
CA SER A 191 12.08 30.99 -2.20
C SER A 191 11.91 31.97 -3.37
N GLU A 192 12.18 33.26 -3.14
CA GLU A 192 11.90 34.31 -4.14
C GLU A 192 12.87 34.27 -5.35
N GLU A 193 14.11 33.82 -5.17
CA GLU A 193 15.12 33.77 -6.24
C GLU A 193 14.91 32.60 -7.22
N ASN A 194 14.26 31.52 -6.78
CA ASN A 194 14.01 30.31 -7.57
C ASN A 194 12.57 30.19 -8.11
N GLY A 195 11.75 31.24 -7.92
CA GLY A 195 10.35 31.24 -8.35
C GLY A 195 9.41 30.43 -7.45
N ASP A 196 9.82 30.12 -6.21
CA ASP A 196 8.90 29.57 -5.21
C ASP A 196 7.93 30.68 -4.77
N PHE A 197 6.65 30.37 -4.67
CA PHE A 197 5.68 31.32 -4.12
C PHE A 197 4.71 30.65 -3.14
N PRO A 198 4.30 31.36 -2.08
CA PRO A 198 3.31 30.85 -1.15
C PRO A 198 1.92 30.88 -1.78
N VAL A 199 1.22 29.75 -1.74
CA VAL A 199 -0.18 29.64 -2.13
C VAL A 199 -1.04 29.71 -0.88
N ASN A 200 -1.89 30.73 -0.81
CA ASN A 200 -2.79 30.95 0.32
C ASN A 200 -3.93 29.92 0.33
N ILE A 201 -4.06 29.20 1.44
CA ILE A 201 -5.09 28.18 1.67
C ILE A 201 -5.91 28.50 2.93
N ILE A 202 -6.13 29.77 3.25
CA ILE A 202 -6.94 30.18 4.41
C ILE A 202 -8.36 29.63 4.35
N HIS A 203 -8.88 29.37 3.14
CA HIS A 203 -10.16 28.72 2.92
C HIS A 203 -10.20 27.23 3.35
N GLU A 204 -9.06 26.61 3.65
CA GLU A 204 -8.96 25.29 4.31
C GLU A 204 -9.06 25.39 5.84
N TYR A 205 -9.21 26.59 6.38
CA TYR A 205 -9.45 26.81 7.80
C TYR A 205 -10.91 27.26 8.02
N ASP A 206 -11.68 26.43 8.71
CA ASP A 206 -13.01 26.75 9.20
C ASP A 206 -12.93 27.50 10.55
N LYS A 207 -13.68 28.60 10.72
CA LYS A 207 -13.64 29.39 11.96
C LYS A 207 -14.15 28.62 13.19
N SER A 208 -15.09 27.69 13.00
CA SER A 208 -15.71 26.89 14.05
C SER A 208 -15.06 25.51 14.23
N GLU A 209 -14.55 24.89 13.16
CA GLU A 209 -14.01 23.52 13.20
C GLU A 209 -12.47 23.44 13.07
N GLY A 210 -11.81 24.55 12.74
CA GLY A 210 -10.37 24.62 12.51
C GLY A 210 -9.97 24.11 11.11
N MET A 211 -8.77 23.54 10.98
CA MET A 211 -8.29 23.00 9.70
C MET A 211 -9.20 21.89 9.16
N LYS A 212 -9.59 21.98 7.89
CA LYS A 212 -10.26 20.92 7.14
C LYS A 212 -9.39 19.67 6.98
N LEU A 213 -8.07 19.84 6.93
CA LEU A 213 -7.10 18.73 6.92
C LEU A 213 -7.18 17.93 8.22
N VAL A 214 -7.48 16.63 8.11
CA VAL A 214 -7.43 15.68 9.23
C VAL A 214 -5.97 15.38 9.55
N LYS A 215 -5.52 15.88 10.71
CA LYS A 215 -4.16 15.66 11.22
C LYS A 215 -3.88 14.20 11.54
N TRP A 216 -2.61 13.80 11.44
CA TRP A 216 -2.15 12.42 11.66
C TRP A 216 -2.64 11.80 12.97
N LYS A 217 -2.54 12.52 14.10
CA LYS A 217 -3.01 12.04 15.41
C LYS A 217 -4.48 11.59 15.40
N LYS A 218 -5.35 12.33 14.71
CA LYS A 218 -6.78 12.01 14.62
C LYS A 218 -6.99 10.76 13.77
N GLN A 219 -6.22 10.61 12.70
CA GLN A 219 -6.27 9.45 11.82
C GLN A 219 -5.78 8.16 12.50
N VAL A 220 -4.67 8.23 13.26
CA VAL A 220 -4.19 7.09 14.08
C VAL A 220 -5.28 6.65 15.05
N LYS A 221 -5.85 7.60 15.80
CA LYS A 221 -6.94 7.30 16.74
C LYS A 221 -8.14 6.65 16.04
N GLN A 222 -8.60 7.23 14.94
CA GLN A 222 -9.77 6.72 14.21
C GLN A 222 -9.52 5.34 13.57
N THR A 223 -8.28 5.03 13.19
CA THR A 223 -7.91 3.69 12.70
C THR A 223 -7.98 2.67 13.83
N LYS A 224 -7.44 3.01 15.02
CA LYS A 224 -7.59 2.17 16.22
C LYS A 224 -9.05 1.97 16.59
N ASP A 225 -9.84 3.05 16.63
CA ASP A 225 -11.27 2.99 16.98
C ASP A 225 -12.04 2.08 16.00
N SER A 226 -11.61 2.00 14.73
CA SER A 226 -12.18 1.10 13.74
C SER A 226 -11.85 -0.36 14.03
N ALA A 227 -10.57 -0.67 14.28
CA ALA A 227 -10.13 -2.01 14.63
C ALA A 227 -10.77 -2.52 15.95
N VAL A 228 -10.94 -1.65 16.93
CA VAL A 228 -11.65 -1.93 18.19
C VAL A 228 -13.13 -2.27 17.95
N ALA A 229 -13.79 -1.55 17.03
CA ALA A 229 -15.18 -1.83 16.67
C ALA A 229 -15.34 -3.12 15.84
N PHE A 230 -14.29 -3.51 15.10
CA PHE A 230 -14.29 -4.66 14.20
C PHE A 230 -13.10 -5.60 14.46
N PRO A 231 -12.94 -6.14 15.68
CA PRO A 231 -11.76 -6.92 16.06
C PRO A 231 -11.60 -8.14 15.17
N PHE A 232 -10.39 -8.43 14.70
CA PHE A 232 -10.04 -9.52 13.75
C PHE A 232 -10.83 -9.55 12.43
N ARG A 233 -11.68 -8.55 12.18
CA ARG A 233 -12.26 -8.25 10.87
C ARG A 233 -11.45 -7.17 10.18
N GLU A 234 -10.98 -6.18 10.93
CA GLU A 234 -10.00 -5.19 10.49
C GLU A 234 -8.68 -5.40 11.22
N LEU A 235 -7.62 -5.59 10.45
CA LEU A 235 -6.25 -5.80 10.92
C LEU A 235 -5.41 -4.61 10.45
N PRO A 236 -5.23 -3.57 11.28
CA PRO A 236 -4.67 -2.31 10.81
C PRO A 236 -3.14 -2.36 10.67
N LEU A 237 -2.62 -1.64 9.69
CA LEU A 237 -1.20 -1.34 9.54
C LEU A 237 -0.90 0.08 10.01
N TYR A 238 0.15 0.25 10.82
CA TYR A 238 0.59 1.56 11.27
C TYR A 238 1.38 2.24 10.15
N PHE A 239 1.06 3.48 9.78
CA PHE A 239 1.86 4.16 8.76
C PHE A 239 3.18 4.69 9.34
N TYR A 240 4.30 4.20 8.82
CA TYR A 240 5.62 4.65 9.21
C TYR A 240 6.14 5.69 8.21
N GLU A 241 5.99 6.96 8.59
CA GLU A 241 6.60 8.09 7.89
C GLU A 241 7.95 8.40 8.54
N PRO A 242 9.08 7.96 7.96
CA PRO A 242 10.39 8.05 8.61
C PRO A 242 10.80 9.47 8.97
N ARG A 243 10.27 10.45 8.24
CA ARG A 243 10.57 11.85 8.47
C ARG A 243 9.76 12.42 9.66
N ARG A 244 8.62 11.81 10.06
CA ARG A 244 7.93 12.07 11.35
C ARG A 244 8.71 11.46 12.51
N TRP A 245 9.12 10.21 12.35
CA TRP A 245 9.80 9.41 13.36
C TRP A 245 11.33 9.56 13.28
N ARG A 246 11.78 10.81 13.23
CA ARG A 246 13.16 11.21 12.93
C ARG A 246 14.05 11.45 14.15
N CYS A 247 13.58 11.18 15.36
CA CYS A 247 14.34 11.43 16.58
C CYS A 247 14.88 10.13 17.18
N ARG A 248 15.95 10.23 17.99
CA ARG A 248 16.50 9.10 18.73
C ARG A 248 15.50 8.52 19.73
N SER A 249 15.67 7.24 20.07
CA SER A 249 14.94 6.56 21.15
C SER A 249 14.92 7.39 22.43
N GLY A 250 13.78 7.38 23.13
CA GLY A 250 13.58 8.13 24.37
C GLY A 250 13.30 9.62 24.19
N THR A 251 13.23 10.12 22.94
CA THR A 251 12.75 11.49 22.69
C THR A 251 11.27 11.61 23.09
N ILE A 252 10.97 12.58 23.96
CA ILE A 252 9.60 12.83 24.43
C ILE A 252 8.71 13.23 23.25
N MET A 253 7.67 12.43 23.00
CA MET A 253 6.71 12.69 21.92
C MET A 253 5.83 13.91 22.28
N PRO A 254 5.76 14.95 21.42
CA PRO A 254 4.84 16.06 21.62
C PRO A 254 3.39 15.59 21.56
N LYS A 255 2.50 16.25 22.32
CA LYS A 255 1.06 15.94 22.33
C LYS A 255 0.41 16.05 20.94
N THR A 256 0.97 16.84 20.04
CA THR A 256 0.51 17.03 18.66
C THR A 256 0.90 15.87 17.74
N MET A 257 1.89 15.07 18.13
CA MET A 257 2.52 14.00 17.33
C MET A 257 3.19 14.49 16.04
N ASP A 258 3.62 15.76 15.97
CA ASP A 258 4.29 16.32 14.78
C ASP A 258 5.70 15.74 14.55
N TYR A 259 6.31 15.13 15.55
CA TYR A 259 7.55 14.36 15.43
C TYR A 259 7.62 13.36 16.58
N GLY A 260 8.55 12.42 16.53
CA GLY A 260 8.77 11.47 17.62
C GLY A 260 10.03 10.66 17.45
N ALA A 261 10.35 9.86 18.47
CA ALA A 261 11.42 8.88 18.35
C ALA A 261 11.07 7.82 17.29
N TRP A 262 12.08 7.32 16.60
CA TRP A 262 11.94 6.31 15.54
C TRP A 262 11.23 5.03 16.00
N ASP A 263 11.37 4.69 17.29
CA ASP A 263 10.85 3.47 17.89
C ASP A 263 9.46 3.63 18.53
N GLU A 264 8.90 4.83 18.60
CA GLU A 264 7.56 5.06 19.18
C GLU A 264 6.45 4.25 18.50
N PRO A 265 6.37 4.19 17.16
CA PRO A 265 5.35 3.39 16.48
C PRO A 265 5.34 1.91 16.85
N PHE A 266 6.48 1.34 17.26
CA PHE A 266 6.55 -0.08 17.61
C PHE A 266 5.77 -0.42 18.87
N LYS A 267 5.49 0.54 19.75
CA LYS A 267 4.62 0.32 20.92
C LYS A 267 3.19 -0.05 20.52
N GLU A 268 2.79 0.31 19.31
CA GLU A 268 1.46 0.10 18.78
C GLU A 268 1.34 -1.18 17.95
N VAL A 269 2.47 -1.80 17.57
CA VAL A 269 2.52 -2.95 16.68
C VAL A 269 2.67 -4.24 17.49
N ALA A 270 1.78 -5.19 17.27
CA ALA A 270 1.85 -6.48 17.93
C ALA A 270 3.04 -7.30 17.43
N THR A 271 3.79 -7.82 18.38
CA THR A 271 4.84 -8.81 18.17
C THR A 271 4.70 -9.91 19.23
N ARG A 272 5.63 -10.86 19.31
CA ARG A 272 5.64 -11.84 20.41
C ARG A 272 5.89 -11.20 21.78
N THR A 273 6.58 -10.06 21.81
CA THR A 273 7.04 -9.39 23.04
C THR A 273 6.37 -8.05 23.28
N ASN A 274 5.55 -7.57 22.34
CA ASN A 274 4.83 -6.30 22.46
C ASN A 274 3.33 -6.50 22.19
N PRO A 275 2.43 -6.18 23.15
CA PRO A 275 1.01 -6.03 22.87
C PRO A 275 0.76 -4.78 22.02
N GLY A 276 -0.09 -4.89 21.01
CA GLY A 276 -0.35 -3.81 20.06
C GLY A 276 -1.59 -4.05 19.22
N ILE A 277 -2.26 -2.98 18.77
CA ILE A 277 -3.45 -3.10 17.90
C ILE A 277 -3.05 -3.39 16.45
N PHE A 278 -1.87 -2.92 16.02
CA PHE A 278 -1.47 -2.96 14.61
C PHE A 278 -0.73 -4.26 14.27
N ALA A 279 -1.04 -4.82 13.10
CA ALA A 279 -0.46 -6.08 12.63
C ALA A 279 0.93 -5.91 11.98
N GLY A 280 1.31 -4.67 11.64
CA GLY A 280 2.57 -4.32 10.97
C GLY A 280 2.59 -2.87 10.53
N PHE A 281 3.47 -2.55 9.59
CA PHE A 281 3.66 -1.19 9.06
C PHE A 281 3.20 -1.03 7.61
N LYS A 282 2.77 0.19 7.26
CA LYS A 282 2.62 0.70 5.89
C LYS A 282 3.67 1.77 5.65
N MET A 283 4.30 1.76 4.48
CA MET A 283 5.15 2.84 3.97
C MET A 283 4.64 3.34 2.62
N TYR A 284 5.01 4.57 2.24
CA TYR A 284 4.66 5.14 0.93
C TYR A 284 5.78 6.05 0.42
N PRO A 285 6.88 5.47 -0.10
CA PRO A 285 8.00 6.21 -0.66
C PRO A 285 7.63 7.35 -1.64
N PRO A 286 6.55 7.22 -2.46
CA PRO A 286 6.19 8.29 -3.40
C PRO A 286 5.72 9.60 -2.76
N LEU A 287 5.54 9.65 -1.43
CA LEU A 287 5.38 10.89 -0.69
C LEU A 287 6.71 11.67 -0.50
N GLY A 288 7.79 11.24 -1.14
CA GLY A 288 9.05 11.98 -1.20
C GLY A 288 10.15 11.49 -0.26
N CYS A 289 10.14 10.20 0.07
CA CYS A 289 11.22 9.57 0.84
C CYS A 289 11.67 8.31 0.10
N LYS A 290 12.97 8.14 -0.16
CA LYS A 290 13.48 6.89 -0.77
C LYS A 290 13.21 5.70 0.18
N PRO A 291 13.08 4.46 -0.32
CA PRO A 291 12.98 3.28 0.52
C PRO A 291 14.11 3.19 1.56
N PHE A 292 15.34 3.45 1.13
CA PHE A 292 16.48 3.62 2.04
C PHE A 292 17.06 5.02 1.87
N ASP A 293 16.33 6.03 2.35
CA ASP A 293 16.78 7.42 2.28
C ASP A 293 17.86 7.71 3.33
N GLU A 294 19.06 8.09 2.89
CA GLU A 294 20.18 8.42 3.78
C GLU A 294 19.89 9.62 4.68
N LEU A 295 19.00 10.53 4.25
CA LEU A 295 18.60 11.68 5.05
C LEU A 295 17.61 11.30 6.17
N CYS A 296 17.07 10.08 6.15
CA CYS A 296 16.26 9.52 7.23
C CYS A 296 17.13 8.64 8.13
N GLU A 297 17.81 9.27 9.08
CA GLU A 297 18.89 8.70 9.89
C GLU A 297 18.56 7.34 10.55
N TYR A 298 17.29 7.10 10.93
CA TYR A 298 16.87 5.93 11.73
C TYR A 298 16.21 4.80 10.94
N LEU A 299 16.23 4.86 9.59
CA LEU A 299 15.77 3.75 8.76
C LEU A 299 16.52 2.42 9.02
N PRO A 300 17.85 2.41 9.24
CA PRO A 300 18.55 1.16 9.55
C PRO A 300 18.00 0.44 10.80
N GLU A 301 17.76 1.14 11.90
CA GLU A 301 17.20 0.55 13.12
C GLU A 301 15.74 0.13 12.93
N PHE A 302 14.96 0.93 12.21
CA PHE A 302 13.58 0.58 11.87
C PHE A 302 13.51 -0.76 11.11
N TYR A 303 14.31 -0.91 10.05
CA TYR A 303 14.33 -2.14 9.25
C TYR A 303 14.92 -3.32 10.00
N GLU A 304 16.01 -3.12 10.76
CA GLU A 304 16.57 -4.18 11.60
C GLU A 304 15.55 -4.71 12.61
N ARG A 305 14.83 -3.81 13.28
CA ARG A 305 13.82 -4.22 14.25
C ARG A 305 12.65 -4.94 13.57
N CYS A 306 12.22 -4.47 12.40
CA CYS A 306 11.18 -5.15 11.63
C CYS A 306 11.60 -6.56 11.20
N GLU A 307 12.84 -6.75 10.74
CA GLU A 307 13.37 -8.08 10.41
C GLU A 307 13.45 -8.96 11.66
N ARG A 308 14.11 -8.49 12.73
CA ARG A 308 14.32 -9.24 13.97
C ARG A 308 13.01 -9.69 14.61
N GLU A 309 12.03 -8.79 14.68
CA GLU A 309 10.72 -9.06 15.29
C GLU A 309 9.68 -9.62 14.29
N LYS A 310 10.09 -9.83 13.03
CA LYS A 310 9.25 -10.35 11.93
C LYS A 310 7.98 -9.51 11.71
N ILE A 311 8.13 -8.20 11.79
CA ILE A 311 7.05 -7.24 11.57
C ILE A 311 6.89 -7.02 10.06
N PRO A 312 5.71 -7.28 9.49
CA PRO A 312 5.47 -7.10 8.07
C PRO A 312 5.37 -5.62 7.69
N ILE A 313 5.90 -5.27 6.52
CA ILE A 313 5.80 -3.96 5.91
C ILE A 313 5.06 -4.09 4.58
N LEU A 314 4.01 -3.30 4.39
CA LEU A 314 3.42 -3.07 3.07
C LEU A 314 3.88 -1.72 2.56
N THR A 315 4.41 -1.65 1.34
CA THR A 315 4.84 -0.40 0.69
C THR A 315 4.14 -0.22 -0.65
N HIS A 316 4.11 1.00 -1.17
CA HIS A 316 3.60 1.31 -2.51
C HIS A 316 4.75 1.36 -3.53
N CYS A 317 4.78 0.42 -4.48
CA CYS A 317 5.72 0.39 -5.61
C CYS A 317 4.99 0.19 -6.94
N SER A 318 4.14 1.16 -7.32
CA SER A 318 3.67 1.29 -8.71
C SER A 318 3.87 2.71 -9.25
N PRO A 319 3.95 2.89 -10.58
CA PRO A 319 4.05 4.21 -11.19
C PRO A 319 2.82 5.08 -10.94
N GLY A 320 1.66 4.46 -10.67
CA GLY A 320 0.42 5.13 -10.32
C GLY A 320 0.35 5.53 -8.84
N GLY A 321 -0.79 6.09 -8.41
CA GLY A 321 -1.01 6.48 -7.01
C GLY A 321 -0.71 7.96 -6.73
N MET A 322 -0.55 8.33 -5.46
CA MET A 322 -0.39 9.72 -5.02
C MET A 322 1.08 10.06 -4.79
N CYS A 323 1.66 10.94 -5.58
CA CYS A 323 3.03 11.40 -5.37
C CYS A 323 3.08 12.76 -4.68
N THR A 324 4.21 13.05 -4.04
CA THR A 324 4.52 14.42 -3.58
C THR A 324 4.33 15.43 -4.70
N HIS A 325 3.70 16.56 -4.41
CA HIS A 325 3.46 17.61 -5.41
C HIS A 325 4.76 18.17 -6.02
N ASP A 326 5.88 18.05 -5.28
CA ASP A 326 7.22 18.53 -5.65
C ASP A 326 8.03 17.52 -6.50
N TRP A 327 7.45 16.41 -6.94
CA TRP A 327 8.21 15.28 -7.53
C TRP A 327 9.18 15.69 -8.67
N ASN A 328 8.84 16.71 -9.45
CA ASN A 328 9.67 17.24 -10.55
C ASN A 328 11.02 17.82 -10.07
N PHE A 329 11.10 18.28 -8.83
CA PHE A 329 12.25 19.02 -8.30
C PHE A 329 13.25 18.14 -7.56
N TYR A 330 12.94 16.85 -7.36
CA TYR A 330 13.79 15.95 -6.60
C TYR A 330 15.14 15.68 -7.26
N GLN A 331 15.23 15.73 -8.60
CA GLN A 331 16.52 15.59 -9.29
C GLN A 331 17.44 16.76 -8.97
N GLU A 332 16.93 17.97 -9.10
CA GLU A 332 17.69 19.19 -8.84
C GLU A 332 18.03 19.32 -7.36
N PHE A 333 17.07 19.01 -6.47
CA PHE A 333 17.31 18.95 -5.03
C PHE A 333 18.43 17.96 -4.70
N ASP A 334 18.39 16.74 -5.22
CA ASP A 334 19.44 15.74 -4.94
C ASP A 334 20.81 16.20 -5.44
N LYS A 335 20.89 16.82 -6.63
CA LYS A 335 22.12 17.39 -7.19
C LYS A 335 22.67 18.52 -6.32
N CYS A 336 21.84 19.50 -5.96
CA CYS A 336 22.23 20.63 -5.10
C CYS A 336 22.63 20.19 -3.68
N HIS A 337 22.21 19.00 -3.26
CA HIS A 337 22.46 18.45 -1.92
C HIS A 337 23.36 17.20 -1.91
N ALA A 338 24.11 16.95 -2.99
CA ALA A 338 24.95 15.75 -3.11
C ALA A 338 25.91 15.57 -1.93
N GLY A 339 26.58 16.65 -1.48
CA GLY A 339 27.48 16.60 -0.32
C GLY A 339 26.78 16.23 0.99
N MET A 340 25.55 16.73 1.21
CA MET A 340 24.75 16.37 2.39
C MET A 340 24.34 14.90 2.36
N ARG A 341 23.92 14.41 1.21
CA ARG A 341 23.56 12.99 1.02
C ARG A 341 24.77 12.09 1.19
N GLN A 342 25.94 12.48 0.68
CA GLN A 342 27.17 11.72 0.88
C GLN A 342 27.54 11.62 2.36
N GLU A 343 27.48 12.72 3.12
CA GLU A 343 27.75 12.71 4.56
C GLU A 343 26.74 11.82 5.32
N ALA A 344 25.45 11.94 4.99
CA ALA A 344 24.39 11.14 5.59
C ALA A 344 24.56 9.65 5.27
N ASN A 345 24.98 9.31 4.05
CA ASN A 345 25.29 7.94 3.65
C ASN A 345 26.47 7.37 4.46
N LEU A 346 27.55 8.14 4.66
CA LEU A 346 28.66 7.71 5.51
C LEU A 346 28.24 7.45 6.96
N LYS A 347 27.33 8.28 7.50
CA LYS A 347 26.75 8.07 8.84
C LYS A 347 25.93 6.78 8.88
N ARG A 348 25.09 6.55 7.87
CA ARG A 348 24.28 5.33 7.73
C ARG A 348 25.14 4.07 7.65
N GLU A 349 26.20 4.07 6.85
CA GLU A 349 27.11 2.94 6.71
C GLU A 349 27.83 2.60 8.03
N LYS A 350 28.29 3.62 8.77
CA LYS A 350 28.85 3.42 10.13
C LYS A 350 27.85 2.78 11.08
N LYS A 351 26.59 3.22 11.01
CA LYS A 351 25.50 2.69 11.83
C LYS A 351 25.16 1.25 11.47
N LEU A 352 25.07 0.93 10.17
CA LEU A 352 24.88 -0.44 9.68
C LEU A 352 26.01 -1.37 10.15
N ALA A 353 27.26 -0.91 10.12
CA ALA A 353 28.38 -1.70 10.64
C ALA A 353 28.22 -2.04 12.13
N GLY A 354 27.69 -1.12 12.93
CA GLY A 354 27.36 -1.36 14.34
C GLY A 354 26.20 -2.34 14.52
N ILE A 355 25.11 -2.14 13.78
CA ILE A 355 23.90 -2.99 13.84
C ILE A 355 24.19 -4.44 13.43
N LEU A 356 24.93 -4.62 12.34
CA LEU A 356 25.24 -5.93 11.77
C LEU A 356 26.46 -6.60 12.44
N GLY A 357 26.96 -6.04 13.55
CA GLY A 357 28.04 -6.61 14.36
C GLY A 357 29.36 -6.76 13.62
N GLY A 358 29.68 -5.83 12.71
CA GLY A 358 30.92 -5.86 11.92
C GLY A 358 31.01 -7.00 10.90
N LYS A 359 29.99 -7.87 10.79
CA LYS A 359 29.88 -8.84 9.70
C LYS A 359 29.57 -8.06 8.42
N ARG A 360 30.62 -7.59 7.75
CA ARG A 360 30.53 -7.22 6.34
C ARG A 360 30.04 -8.45 5.59
N ARG A 361 28.76 -8.49 5.26
CA ARG A 361 28.34 -9.23 4.07
C ARG A 361 29.05 -8.53 2.92
N ASP A 362 29.69 -9.30 2.03
CA ASP A 362 30.49 -8.75 0.95
C ASP A 362 29.75 -7.58 0.32
N VAL A 363 30.32 -6.39 0.50
CA VAL A 363 29.85 -5.21 -0.20
C VAL A 363 30.25 -5.49 -1.64
N VAL A 364 29.34 -6.09 -2.41
CA VAL A 364 29.36 -5.87 -3.84
C VAL A 364 29.20 -4.36 -3.98
N THR A 365 30.32 -3.68 -4.14
CA THR A 365 30.38 -2.33 -4.68
C THR A 365 29.90 -2.49 -6.11
N GLU A 366 28.60 -2.40 -6.31
CA GLU A 366 28.09 -2.10 -7.63
C GLU A 366 28.57 -0.68 -7.93
N HIS A 367 29.62 -0.60 -8.73
CA HIS A 367 29.82 0.57 -9.57
C HIS A 367 28.63 0.61 -10.53
N TYR A 368 27.58 1.29 -10.12
CA TYR A 368 26.71 1.90 -11.11
C TYR A 368 27.54 2.98 -11.77
N GLU A 369 28.03 2.70 -12.96
CA GLU A 369 28.34 3.78 -13.90
C GLU A 369 27.07 4.64 -13.99
N GLU A 370 27.21 5.94 -13.74
CA GLU A 370 26.17 6.95 -13.93
C GLU A 370 25.87 7.11 -15.44
N GLU A 371 25.61 6.01 -16.14
CA GLU A 371 25.11 5.99 -17.51
C GLU A 371 23.90 5.07 -17.59
N SER A 372 22.85 5.44 -16.84
CA SER A 372 21.50 4.96 -17.13
C SER A 372 20.93 5.85 -18.23
N THR A 373 20.73 5.27 -19.40
CA THR A 373 19.91 5.78 -20.49
C THR A 373 18.44 5.85 -20.05
N ALA A 374 18.15 6.72 -19.07
CA ALA A 374 16.84 7.00 -18.49
C ALA A 374 15.95 7.77 -19.47
N PHE A 375 15.77 7.24 -20.67
CA PHE A 375 14.99 7.90 -21.71
C PHE A 375 13.47 7.69 -21.58
N GLU A 376 12.98 7.03 -20.52
CA GLU A 376 11.52 6.91 -20.31
C GLU A 376 10.97 7.01 -18.86
N LEU A 377 11.80 6.95 -17.80
CA LEU A 377 11.31 7.15 -16.42
C LEU A 377 11.93 8.42 -15.81
N SER A 378 11.09 9.31 -15.26
CA SER A 378 11.60 10.50 -14.58
C SER A 378 12.46 10.11 -13.38
N TYR A 379 13.50 10.91 -13.10
CA TYR A 379 14.45 10.68 -12.00
C TYR A 379 13.75 10.30 -10.68
N PHE A 380 12.63 10.97 -10.36
CA PHE A 380 11.86 10.71 -9.16
C PHE A 380 11.29 9.29 -9.13
N TYR A 381 10.61 8.86 -10.20
CA TYR A 381 10.02 7.51 -10.23
C TYR A 381 11.09 6.44 -10.09
N TYR A 382 12.25 6.59 -10.74
CA TYR A 382 13.34 5.63 -10.58
C TYR A 382 13.92 5.62 -9.16
N ASN A 383 14.26 6.78 -8.59
CA ASN A 383 15.01 6.85 -7.32
C ASN A 383 14.14 6.75 -6.05
N TYR A 384 12.84 7.03 -6.15
CA TYR A 384 11.94 7.09 -4.98
C TYR A 384 10.84 6.03 -5.01
N VAL A 385 10.39 5.61 -6.19
CA VAL A 385 9.17 4.80 -6.34
C VAL A 385 9.48 3.38 -6.81
N HIS A 386 10.45 3.24 -7.71
CA HIS A 386 10.75 2.00 -8.39
C HIS A 386 11.10 0.87 -7.41
N PRO A 387 10.57 -0.35 -7.61
CA PRO A 387 10.78 -1.49 -6.72
C PRO A 387 12.27 -1.80 -6.52
N ASP A 388 13.10 -1.63 -7.55
CA ASP A 388 14.55 -1.85 -7.48
C ASP A 388 15.25 -1.07 -6.36
N GLN A 389 14.71 0.09 -5.96
CA GLN A 389 15.26 0.87 -4.84
C GLN A 389 15.17 0.14 -3.49
N TRP A 390 14.33 -0.89 -3.37
CA TRP A 390 14.26 -1.76 -2.20
C TRP A 390 15.41 -2.77 -2.12
N ARG A 391 16.15 -3.04 -3.20
CA ARG A 391 17.37 -3.87 -3.15
C ARG A 391 18.37 -3.34 -2.12
N LYS A 392 18.47 -2.01 -2.00
CA LYS A 392 19.33 -1.32 -1.02
C LYS A 392 18.96 -1.67 0.42
N VAL A 393 17.67 -1.84 0.72
CA VAL A 393 17.19 -2.28 2.04
C VAL A 393 17.46 -3.77 2.22
N LEU A 394 17.01 -4.58 1.25
CA LEU A 394 17.01 -6.05 1.33
C LEU A 394 18.43 -6.65 1.32
N LYS A 395 19.43 -5.95 0.76
CA LYS A 395 20.84 -6.31 0.88
C LYS A 395 21.29 -6.41 2.34
N TYR A 396 20.85 -5.47 3.18
CA TYR A 396 21.20 -5.44 4.60
C TYR A 396 20.22 -6.25 5.45
N PHE A 397 18.94 -6.26 5.05
CA PHE A 397 17.83 -6.93 5.76
C PHE A 397 17.09 -7.94 4.84
N PRO A 398 17.72 -9.07 4.48
CA PRO A 398 17.20 -10.02 3.49
C PRO A 398 16.03 -10.87 3.99
N ASP A 399 15.81 -10.94 5.30
CA ASP A 399 14.72 -11.69 5.92
C ASP A 399 13.51 -10.80 6.23
N LEU A 400 13.56 -9.51 5.86
CA LEU A 400 12.46 -8.55 6.03
C LEU A 400 11.17 -9.04 5.34
N HIS A 401 10.07 -9.00 6.08
CA HIS A 401 8.73 -9.30 5.55
C HIS A 401 8.18 -8.05 4.83
N LEU A 402 8.17 -8.07 3.50
CA LEU A 402 7.88 -6.90 2.68
C LEU A 402 6.88 -7.24 1.57
N CYS A 403 5.82 -6.44 1.43
CA CYS A 403 4.97 -6.43 0.23
C CYS A 403 5.20 -5.14 -0.55
N LEU A 404 5.61 -5.27 -1.82
CA LEU A 404 5.88 -4.15 -2.73
C LEU A 404 4.60 -3.49 -3.30
N ALA A 405 3.47 -4.18 -3.16
CA ALA A 405 2.16 -3.83 -3.70
C ALA A 405 2.06 -3.67 -5.23
N HIS A 406 0.84 -3.83 -5.72
CA HIS A 406 0.32 -3.58 -7.06
C HIS A 406 1.00 -4.26 -8.26
N PHE A 407 1.98 -5.13 -8.06
CA PHE A 407 2.64 -5.93 -9.09
C PHE A 407 2.75 -5.23 -10.46
N GLY A 408 3.35 -4.04 -10.53
CA GLY A 408 3.50 -3.24 -11.76
C GLY A 408 2.35 -2.27 -12.06
N GLY A 409 1.12 -2.55 -11.64
CA GLY A 409 -0.02 -1.63 -11.72
C GLY A 409 -0.30 -1.18 -13.16
N ASP A 410 -0.14 0.12 -13.43
CA ASP A 410 -0.38 0.71 -14.75
C ASP A 410 0.62 0.22 -15.82
N GLU A 411 1.74 -0.40 -15.43
CA GLU A 411 2.70 -0.98 -16.38
C GLU A 411 2.05 -2.01 -17.30
N TRP A 412 1.05 -2.76 -16.83
CA TRP A 412 0.34 -3.76 -17.63
C TRP A 412 -0.49 -3.16 -18.79
N LYS A 413 -0.63 -1.83 -18.85
CA LYS A 413 -1.26 -1.12 -19.97
C LYS A 413 -0.27 -0.78 -21.09
N ARG A 414 1.04 -0.95 -20.86
CA ARG A 414 2.08 -0.53 -21.82
C ARG A 414 2.11 -1.47 -23.03
N GLY A 415 2.29 -0.88 -24.22
CA GLY A 415 2.34 -1.60 -25.49
C GLY A 415 0.98 -2.17 -25.90
N GLY A 416 1.03 -3.30 -26.62
CA GLY A 416 -0.14 -4.09 -27.00
C GLY A 416 -0.11 -5.46 -26.34
N VAL A 417 -1.08 -6.32 -26.65
CA VAL A 417 -1.17 -7.66 -26.03
C VAL A 417 0.12 -8.47 -26.25
N ASN A 418 0.62 -8.49 -27.48
CA ASN A 418 1.82 -9.25 -27.87
C ASN A 418 3.12 -8.72 -27.24
N TYR A 419 3.13 -7.50 -26.69
CA TYR A 419 4.29 -6.92 -26.01
C TYR A 419 4.73 -7.75 -24.79
N TRP A 420 3.83 -8.59 -24.26
CA TRP A 420 4.05 -9.38 -23.04
C TRP A 420 4.19 -10.89 -23.32
N ASP A 421 4.18 -11.33 -24.58
CA ASP A 421 4.07 -12.75 -24.95
C ASP A 421 5.40 -13.51 -24.94
N GLU A 422 6.52 -12.86 -25.27
CA GLU A 422 7.84 -13.49 -25.21
C GLU A 422 8.53 -13.19 -23.88
N GLU A 423 9.19 -12.03 -23.81
CA GLU A 423 9.86 -11.55 -22.61
C GLU A 423 9.12 -10.38 -21.99
N ILE A 424 9.14 -10.33 -20.66
CA ILE A 424 8.67 -9.17 -19.90
C ILE A 424 9.56 -8.00 -20.29
N GLN A 425 8.99 -6.93 -20.82
CA GLN A 425 9.75 -5.76 -21.27
C GLN A 425 9.84 -4.66 -20.20
N SER A 426 8.87 -4.59 -19.28
CA SER A 426 8.85 -3.59 -18.21
C SER A 426 9.90 -3.91 -17.14
N GLU A 427 10.91 -3.05 -17.00
CA GLU A 427 11.92 -3.10 -15.93
C GLU A 427 11.30 -3.06 -14.53
N TRP A 428 10.16 -2.39 -14.39
CA TRP A 428 9.41 -2.34 -13.13
C TRP A 428 8.86 -3.71 -12.75
N VAL A 429 8.21 -4.39 -13.70
CA VAL A 429 7.66 -5.74 -13.49
C VAL A 429 8.80 -6.74 -13.28
N LYS A 430 9.88 -6.67 -14.08
CA LYS A 430 11.08 -7.50 -13.88
C LYS A 430 11.63 -7.38 -12.47
N SER A 431 11.82 -6.15 -11.99
CA SER A 431 12.36 -5.87 -10.65
C SER A 431 11.52 -6.49 -9.53
N ILE A 432 10.18 -6.47 -9.65
CA ILE A 432 9.30 -7.14 -8.67
C ILE A 432 9.48 -8.67 -8.72
N ILE A 433 9.57 -9.24 -9.92
CA ILE A 433 9.77 -10.68 -10.10
C ILE A 433 11.10 -11.14 -9.53
N ASP A 434 12.16 -10.37 -9.77
CA ASP A 434 13.51 -10.67 -9.29
C ASP A 434 13.59 -10.53 -7.76
N LEU A 435 13.07 -9.44 -7.19
CA LEU A 435 13.05 -9.26 -5.73
C LEU A 435 12.27 -10.36 -5.00
N THR A 436 11.12 -10.78 -5.55
CA THR A 436 10.31 -11.86 -4.96
C THR A 436 10.95 -13.25 -5.13
N ARG A 437 11.86 -13.41 -6.09
CA ARG A 437 12.66 -14.62 -6.32
C ARG A 437 13.86 -14.69 -5.38
N GLU A 438 14.60 -13.58 -5.29
CA GLU A 438 15.84 -13.47 -4.54
C GLU A 438 15.61 -13.49 -3.03
N TYR A 439 14.55 -12.83 -2.55
CA TYR A 439 14.30 -12.66 -1.13
C TYR A 439 13.08 -13.44 -0.66
N LYS A 440 13.31 -14.31 0.34
CA LYS A 440 12.31 -15.26 0.84
C LYS A 440 11.03 -14.58 1.30
N ASN A 441 11.12 -13.41 1.94
CA ASN A 441 9.97 -12.77 2.58
C ASN A 441 9.46 -11.54 1.82
N VAL A 442 9.76 -11.43 0.52
CA VAL A 442 9.27 -10.36 -0.37
C VAL A 442 8.09 -10.83 -1.21
N TYR A 443 7.03 -10.02 -1.21
CA TYR A 443 5.72 -10.27 -1.82
C TYR A 443 5.30 -9.09 -2.68
N THR A 444 4.23 -9.27 -3.46
CA THR A 444 3.51 -8.19 -4.15
C THR A 444 2.01 -8.47 -4.14
N ASP A 445 1.18 -7.53 -4.59
CA ASP A 445 -0.27 -7.71 -4.61
C ASP A 445 -0.91 -7.26 -5.93
N ILE A 446 -2.18 -7.63 -6.11
CA ILE A 446 -3.00 -7.22 -7.26
C ILE A 446 -4.11 -6.23 -6.86
N SER A 447 -3.84 -5.39 -5.86
CA SER A 447 -4.81 -4.42 -5.36
C SER A 447 -5.01 -3.26 -6.32
N CYS A 448 -6.24 -2.71 -6.36
CA CYS A 448 -6.64 -1.65 -7.28
C CYS A 448 -6.57 -1.98 -8.79
N PHE A 449 -6.42 -3.25 -9.19
CA PHE A 449 -6.33 -3.63 -10.60
C PHE A 449 -7.62 -3.31 -11.36
N GLY A 450 -7.49 -2.59 -12.48
CA GLY A 450 -8.54 -2.36 -13.46
C GLY A 450 -8.36 -3.30 -14.65
N LEU A 451 -8.85 -4.55 -14.55
CA LEU A 451 -8.69 -5.56 -15.60
C LEU A 451 -9.28 -5.11 -16.95
N ASP A 452 -10.35 -4.33 -16.93
CA ASP A 452 -11.01 -3.81 -18.13
C ASP A 452 -10.41 -2.48 -18.63
N ALA A 453 -9.23 -2.07 -18.13
CA ALA A 453 -8.56 -0.89 -18.65
C ALA A 453 -7.89 -1.22 -19.99
N ASP A 454 -8.09 -0.33 -20.97
CA ASP A 454 -7.51 -0.46 -22.31
C ASP A 454 -5.98 -0.38 -22.23
N VAL A 455 -5.29 -1.22 -23.00
CA VAL A 455 -3.84 -1.10 -23.22
C VAL A 455 -3.55 0.03 -24.21
N ALA A 456 -2.33 0.57 -24.18
CA ALA A 456 -1.94 1.78 -24.90
C ALA A 456 -2.12 1.66 -26.43
N ASN A 457 -1.90 0.47 -26.98
CA ASN A 457 -2.08 0.21 -28.41
C ASN A 457 -3.55 -0.04 -28.82
N GLY A 458 -4.47 -0.19 -27.87
CA GLY A 458 -5.89 -0.37 -28.11
C GLY A 458 -6.30 -1.74 -28.67
N ASP A 459 -5.42 -2.73 -28.66
CA ASP A 459 -5.64 -4.09 -29.17
C ASP A 459 -6.12 -5.08 -28.10
N GLY A 460 -6.37 -4.61 -26.87
CA GLY A 460 -6.85 -5.43 -25.75
C GLY A 460 -6.94 -4.65 -24.44
N THR A 461 -6.99 -5.41 -23.35
CA THR A 461 -7.11 -4.88 -21.98
C THR A 461 -6.03 -5.43 -21.05
N VAL A 462 -5.91 -4.84 -19.87
CA VAL A 462 -5.04 -5.37 -18.79
C VAL A 462 -5.36 -6.84 -18.47
N ARG A 463 -6.61 -7.27 -18.63
CA ARG A 463 -7.01 -8.68 -18.48
C ARG A 463 -6.23 -9.60 -19.43
N ASP A 464 -5.98 -9.14 -20.65
CA ASP A 464 -5.29 -9.92 -21.67
C ASP A 464 -3.79 -9.96 -21.39
N THR A 465 -3.15 -8.80 -21.16
CA THR A 465 -1.71 -8.72 -20.89
C THR A 465 -1.32 -9.43 -19.58
N PHE A 466 -1.99 -9.07 -18.48
CA PHE A 466 -1.72 -9.69 -17.18
C PHE A 466 -2.18 -11.15 -17.13
N GLY A 467 -3.27 -11.50 -17.83
CA GLY A 467 -3.77 -12.87 -17.93
C GLY A 467 -2.78 -13.77 -18.67
N ASN A 468 -2.24 -13.33 -19.80
CA ASN A 468 -1.20 -14.04 -20.54
C ASN A 468 0.02 -14.28 -19.64
N PHE A 469 0.44 -13.28 -18.87
CA PHE A 469 1.52 -13.45 -17.91
C PHE A 469 1.17 -14.45 -16.80
N LEU A 470 0.00 -14.35 -16.17
CA LEU A 470 -0.38 -15.26 -15.09
C LEU A 470 -0.48 -16.73 -15.54
N ARG A 471 -0.81 -16.99 -16.82
CA ARG A 471 -0.75 -18.35 -17.38
C ARG A 471 0.67 -18.91 -17.36
N LYS A 472 1.71 -18.08 -17.39
CA LYS A 472 3.13 -18.46 -17.34
C LYS A 472 3.62 -18.83 -15.93
N LEU A 473 2.81 -18.67 -14.89
CA LEU A 473 3.20 -18.97 -13.50
C LEU A 473 3.53 -20.45 -13.23
N HIS A 474 3.33 -21.36 -14.19
CA HIS A 474 3.75 -22.75 -14.04
C HIS A 474 5.17 -23.01 -14.56
N PHE A 475 5.75 -22.08 -15.32
CA PHE A 475 7.14 -22.18 -15.78
C PHE A 475 8.10 -21.92 -14.61
N GLU A 476 9.23 -22.61 -14.59
CA GLU A 476 10.26 -22.48 -13.54
C GLU A 476 10.73 -21.02 -13.35
N LYS A 477 10.76 -20.24 -14.43
CA LYS A 477 11.07 -18.80 -14.42
C LYS A 477 10.04 -17.94 -13.65
N TYR A 478 8.84 -18.43 -13.34
CA TYR A 478 7.80 -17.66 -12.66
C TYR A 478 7.06 -18.42 -11.55
N SER A 479 7.38 -19.69 -11.32
CA SER A 479 6.65 -20.56 -10.39
C SER A 479 6.67 -20.11 -8.94
N HIS A 480 7.74 -19.41 -8.52
CA HIS A 480 7.84 -18.84 -7.18
C HIS A 480 6.71 -17.85 -6.88
N LEU A 481 6.24 -17.09 -7.88
CA LEU A 481 5.22 -16.04 -7.72
C LEU A 481 3.87 -16.58 -7.24
N ARG A 482 3.57 -17.87 -7.49
CA ARG A 482 2.38 -18.55 -6.94
C ARG A 482 2.31 -18.45 -5.42
N LYS A 483 3.47 -18.35 -4.75
CA LYS A 483 3.62 -18.20 -3.30
C LYS A 483 3.92 -16.75 -2.87
N LYS A 484 3.94 -15.77 -3.79
CA LYS A 484 4.37 -14.37 -3.52
C LYS A 484 3.34 -13.28 -3.86
N ILE A 485 2.36 -13.57 -4.72
CA ILE A 485 1.30 -12.62 -5.06
C ILE A 485 0.17 -12.76 -4.04
N ILE A 486 -0.25 -11.66 -3.41
CA ILE A 486 -1.42 -11.61 -2.53
C ILE A 486 -2.59 -10.88 -3.21
N PHE A 487 -3.80 -11.18 -2.77
CA PHE A 487 -4.99 -10.43 -3.14
C PHE A 487 -5.14 -9.23 -2.20
N GLY A 488 -5.55 -8.11 -2.77
CA GLY A 488 -6.03 -6.95 -2.03
C GLY A 488 -7.02 -6.19 -2.90
N THR A 489 -7.89 -5.40 -2.29
CA THR A 489 -8.86 -4.59 -3.05
C THR A 489 -8.39 -3.19 -3.32
N ASP A 490 -7.63 -2.61 -2.38
CA ASP A 490 -7.45 -1.17 -2.27
C ASP A 490 -8.79 -0.42 -2.25
N TRP A 491 -9.74 -0.98 -1.48
CA TRP A 491 -11.14 -0.59 -1.54
C TRP A 491 -11.39 0.90 -1.23
N TYR A 492 -12.48 1.40 -1.79
CA TYR A 492 -12.88 2.78 -2.07
C TYR A 492 -12.08 3.48 -3.18
N LEU A 493 -10.78 3.22 -3.36
CA LEU A 493 -10.01 3.79 -4.48
C LEU A 493 -10.46 3.23 -5.83
N THR A 494 -10.97 2.00 -5.84
CA THR A 494 -11.63 1.36 -6.99
C THR A 494 -12.77 2.19 -7.60
N PHE A 495 -13.42 3.08 -6.84
CA PHE A 495 -14.43 4.00 -7.37
C PHE A 495 -13.86 5.15 -8.19
N PHE A 496 -12.55 5.39 -8.13
CA PHE A 496 -11.86 6.43 -8.89
C PHE A 496 -11.02 5.84 -10.02
N THR A 497 -10.54 4.60 -9.86
CA THR A 497 -9.62 3.96 -10.81
C THR A 497 -10.33 3.04 -11.80
N ARG A 498 -11.59 2.67 -11.55
CA ARG A 498 -12.32 1.69 -12.37
C ARG A 498 -13.67 2.21 -12.88
N LYS A 499 -13.96 1.93 -14.15
CA LYS A 499 -15.26 2.19 -14.79
C LYS A 499 -16.33 1.15 -14.37
N ARG A 500 -15.98 -0.14 -14.39
CA ARG A 500 -16.84 -1.28 -14.02
C ARG A 500 -16.27 -2.04 -12.82
N GLY A 501 -17.14 -2.73 -12.07
CA GLY A 501 -16.73 -3.54 -10.92
C GLY A 501 -16.15 -2.76 -9.73
N ALA A 502 -16.39 -1.44 -9.66
CA ALA A 502 -15.78 -0.56 -8.65
C ALA A 502 -16.21 -0.83 -7.19
N GLY A 503 -17.36 -1.48 -6.99
CA GLY A 503 -17.82 -1.86 -5.65
C GLY A 503 -17.06 -3.06 -5.10
N TYR A 504 -16.93 -3.15 -3.77
CA TYR A 504 -16.18 -4.22 -3.08
C TYR A 504 -16.49 -5.62 -3.62
N ARG A 505 -17.79 -5.98 -3.59
CA ARG A 505 -18.28 -7.28 -4.05
C ARG A 505 -17.91 -7.57 -5.50
N ALA A 506 -18.23 -6.62 -6.38
CA ALA A 506 -18.03 -6.79 -7.81
C ALA A 506 -16.54 -6.92 -8.17
N PHE A 507 -15.66 -6.18 -7.47
CA PHE A 507 -14.21 -6.33 -7.60
C PHE A 507 -13.76 -7.74 -7.20
N CYS A 508 -14.21 -8.24 -6.04
CA CYS A 508 -13.84 -9.58 -5.57
C CYS A 508 -14.36 -10.68 -6.51
N GLU A 509 -15.60 -10.57 -6.98
CA GLU A 509 -16.20 -11.51 -7.93
C GLU A 509 -15.44 -11.51 -9.27
N GLU A 510 -15.12 -10.34 -9.83
CA GLU A 510 -14.40 -10.24 -11.10
C GLU A 510 -12.98 -10.79 -11.03
N ILE A 511 -12.21 -10.42 -9.98
CA ILE A 511 -10.83 -10.91 -9.82
C ILE A 511 -10.84 -12.43 -9.60
N LYS A 512 -11.78 -12.94 -8.80
CA LYS A 512 -11.91 -14.39 -8.63
C LYS A 512 -12.21 -15.08 -9.96
N GLU A 513 -13.12 -14.53 -10.77
CA GLU A 513 -13.52 -15.13 -12.05
C GLU A 513 -12.34 -15.18 -13.00
N PHE A 514 -11.59 -14.08 -13.03
CA PHE A 514 -10.36 -13.96 -13.81
C PHE A 514 -9.31 -15.01 -13.40
N LEU A 515 -9.04 -15.14 -12.09
CA LEU A 515 -8.06 -16.10 -11.59
C LEU A 515 -8.50 -17.55 -11.79
N ASP A 516 -9.78 -17.87 -11.59
CA ASP A 516 -10.31 -19.23 -11.78
C ASP A 516 -10.17 -19.72 -13.24
N LYS A 517 -10.31 -18.80 -14.22
CA LYS A 517 -10.09 -19.09 -15.66
C LYS A 517 -8.62 -19.33 -16.03
N ILE A 518 -7.70 -19.04 -15.11
CA ILE A 518 -6.26 -19.23 -15.29
C ILE A 518 -5.82 -20.46 -14.51
N ASP A 519 -6.05 -20.46 -13.20
CA ASP A 519 -5.75 -21.56 -12.29
C ASP A 519 -6.56 -21.38 -11.00
N LYS A 520 -7.50 -22.31 -10.75
CA LYS A 520 -8.44 -22.31 -9.62
C LYS A 520 -7.75 -22.33 -8.24
N THR A 521 -6.46 -22.68 -8.17
CA THR A 521 -5.68 -22.62 -6.92
C THR A 521 -5.23 -21.20 -6.56
N LEU A 522 -5.13 -20.29 -7.54
CA LEU A 522 -4.61 -18.94 -7.32
C LEU A 522 -5.47 -18.13 -6.34
N TRP A 523 -6.79 -18.28 -6.39
CA TRP A 523 -7.68 -17.56 -5.47
C TRP A 523 -7.33 -17.87 -4.00
N VAL A 524 -7.22 -19.15 -3.64
CA VAL A 524 -6.89 -19.55 -2.25
C VAL A 524 -5.45 -19.18 -1.89
N ARG A 525 -4.51 -19.30 -2.83
CA ARG A 525 -3.12 -18.84 -2.59
C ARG A 525 -3.07 -17.35 -2.29
N PHE A 526 -3.70 -16.54 -3.12
CA PHE A 526 -3.60 -15.08 -3.07
C PHE A 526 -4.43 -14.51 -1.91
N THR A 527 -5.57 -15.12 -1.58
CA THR A 527 -6.45 -14.62 -0.52
C THR A 527 -6.20 -15.25 0.84
N LEU A 528 -5.55 -16.41 0.95
CA LEU A 528 -5.31 -17.04 2.25
C LEU A 528 -3.83 -17.32 2.48
N LEU A 529 -3.22 -18.21 1.70
CA LEU A 529 -1.91 -18.77 2.04
C LEU A 529 -0.80 -17.70 2.05
N ASN A 530 -0.72 -16.90 0.99
CA ASN A 530 0.32 -15.90 0.82
C ASN A 530 0.17 -14.72 1.82
N PRO A 531 -1.02 -14.12 2.05
CA PRO A 531 -1.17 -13.11 3.10
C PRO A 531 -0.97 -13.67 4.51
N TRP A 532 -1.33 -14.94 4.77
CA TRP A 532 -1.08 -15.59 6.05
C TRP A 532 0.41 -15.64 6.40
N GLU A 533 1.24 -16.02 5.43
CA GLU A 533 2.70 -16.07 5.56
C GLU A 533 3.33 -14.68 5.65
N LEU A 534 2.97 -13.76 4.74
CA LEU A 534 3.48 -12.39 4.73
C LEU A 534 3.26 -11.71 6.07
N TYR A 535 2.02 -11.70 6.57
CA TYR A 535 1.65 -10.95 7.77
C TYR A 535 1.91 -11.67 9.09
N ARG A 536 2.49 -12.89 9.02
CA ARG A 536 2.79 -13.73 10.19
C ARG A 536 1.55 -14.04 11.02
N PHE A 537 0.43 -14.31 10.37
CA PHE A 537 -0.84 -14.57 11.05
C PHE A 537 -0.88 -15.94 11.77
N GLY A 538 0.04 -16.84 11.44
CA GLY A 538 0.26 -18.08 12.19
C GLY A 538 1.01 -17.91 13.52
N ASP A 539 1.50 -16.72 13.88
CA ASP A 539 2.10 -16.50 15.21
C ASP A 539 1.01 -16.29 16.26
N GLU A 540 0.64 -17.35 16.97
CA GLU A 540 -0.43 -17.29 17.96
C GLU A 540 -0.14 -16.30 19.10
N VAL A 541 1.13 -16.14 19.50
CA VAL A 541 1.49 -15.19 20.56
C VAL A 541 1.22 -13.76 20.09
N LYS A 542 1.61 -13.43 18.86
CA LYS A 542 1.29 -12.14 18.23
C LYS A 542 -0.22 -11.90 18.18
N MET A 543 -1.00 -12.92 17.78
CA MET A 543 -2.46 -12.77 17.67
C MET A 543 -3.14 -12.61 19.04
N ASN A 544 -2.69 -13.33 20.07
CA ASN A 544 -3.19 -13.13 21.44
C ASN A 544 -2.82 -11.73 21.97
N ASN A 545 -1.59 -11.26 21.73
CA ASN A 545 -1.17 -9.91 22.07
C ASN A 545 -2.01 -8.82 21.39
N MET A 546 -2.48 -9.05 20.15
CA MET A 546 -3.45 -8.16 19.50
C MET A 546 -4.81 -8.21 20.18
N ALA A 547 -5.29 -9.40 20.56
CA ALA A 547 -6.57 -9.56 21.23
C ALA A 547 -6.61 -8.84 22.59
N ASP A 548 -5.55 -9.02 23.40
CA ASP A 548 -5.38 -8.35 24.69
C ASP A 548 -5.42 -6.83 24.52
N GLU A 549 -4.70 -6.29 23.53
CA GLU A 549 -4.68 -4.85 23.30
C GLU A 549 -6.02 -4.31 22.77
N LEU A 550 -6.75 -5.09 21.96
CA LEU A 550 -8.12 -4.75 21.56
C LEU A 550 -9.06 -4.71 22.78
N GLU A 551 -9.00 -5.69 23.68
CA GLU A 551 -9.78 -5.72 24.92
C GLU A 551 -9.42 -4.53 25.84
N ASN A 552 -8.13 -4.21 26.00
CA ASN A 552 -7.65 -3.06 26.76
C ASN A 552 -8.21 -1.73 26.21
N ASN A 553 -8.42 -1.67 24.90
CA ASN A 553 -9.02 -0.53 24.21
C ASN A 553 -10.56 -0.64 24.10
N LYS A 554 -11.18 -1.49 24.93
CA LYS A 554 -12.64 -1.63 25.10
C LYS A 554 -13.37 -2.25 23.91
N ALA A 555 -12.70 -3.11 23.14
CA ALA A 555 -13.39 -3.97 22.18
C ALA A 555 -14.36 -4.93 22.91
N ASP A 556 -15.42 -5.36 22.24
CA ASP A 556 -16.34 -6.37 22.79
C ASP A 556 -15.59 -7.70 22.99
N LYS A 557 -15.41 -8.08 24.25
CA LYS A 557 -14.66 -9.28 24.64
C LYS A 557 -15.21 -10.57 24.03
N ASN A 558 -16.54 -10.71 23.94
CA ASN A 558 -17.14 -11.91 23.35
C ASN A 558 -16.84 -11.98 21.85
N LEU A 559 -16.91 -10.83 21.18
CA LEU A 559 -16.61 -10.72 19.76
C LEU A 559 -15.12 -10.95 19.45
N VAL A 560 -14.22 -10.42 20.28
CA VAL A 560 -12.77 -10.65 20.21
C VAL A 560 -12.48 -12.15 20.32
N ASN A 561 -12.95 -12.80 21.39
CA ASN A 561 -12.70 -14.22 21.63
C ASN A 561 -13.27 -15.11 20.51
N LEU A 562 -14.50 -14.82 20.05
CA LEU A 562 -15.13 -15.56 18.95
C LEU A 562 -14.29 -15.48 17.67
N ARG A 563 -13.86 -14.27 17.29
CA ARG A 563 -13.13 -14.06 16.03
C ARG A 563 -11.67 -14.48 16.12
N LEU A 564 -11.00 -14.30 17.26
CA LEU A 564 -9.66 -14.81 17.50
C LEU A 564 -9.64 -16.35 17.38
N LYS A 565 -10.55 -17.05 18.06
CA LYS A 565 -10.64 -18.51 18.00
C LYS A 565 -10.76 -19.01 16.55
N ARG A 566 -11.59 -18.33 15.76
CA ARG A 566 -11.80 -18.62 14.34
C ARG A 566 -10.60 -18.26 13.47
N PHE A 567 -9.91 -17.16 13.79
CA PHE A 567 -8.68 -16.77 13.13
C PHE A 567 -7.61 -17.83 13.37
N LEU A 568 -7.33 -18.20 14.62
CA LEU A 568 -6.34 -19.22 14.97
C LEU A 568 -6.66 -20.60 14.39
N SER A 569 -7.93 -21.02 14.37
CA SER A 569 -8.31 -22.30 13.77
C SER A 569 -8.07 -22.36 12.25
N THR A 570 -7.92 -21.21 11.58
CA THR A 570 -7.53 -21.13 10.17
C THR A 570 -6.09 -21.62 9.96
N GLY A 571 -5.20 -21.51 10.95
CA GLY A 571 -3.79 -21.91 10.83
C GLY A 571 -3.62 -23.39 10.43
N LYS A 572 -4.40 -24.28 11.05
CA LYS A 572 -4.40 -25.71 10.69
C LYS A 572 -4.81 -25.95 9.24
N GLN A 573 -5.83 -25.23 8.75
CA GLN A 573 -6.25 -25.32 7.34
C GLN A 573 -5.15 -24.82 6.39
N VAL A 574 -4.41 -23.76 6.77
CA VAL A 574 -3.28 -23.26 5.98
C VAL A 574 -2.18 -24.31 5.86
N GLU A 575 -1.83 -24.98 6.96
CA GLU A 575 -0.84 -26.07 6.97
C GLU A 575 -1.27 -27.23 6.07
N GLU A 576 -2.52 -27.69 6.21
CA GLU A 576 -3.09 -28.77 5.39
C GLU A 576 -3.10 -28.42 3.89
N LEU A 577 -3.48 -27.18 3.54
CA LEU A 577 -3.51 -26.70 2.16
C LEU A 577 -2.10 -26.58 1.56
N ASN A 578 -1.13 -26.07 2.32
CA ASN A 578 0.25 -25.99 1.88
C ASN A 578 0.84 -27.39 1.62
N GLN A 579 0.65 -28.32 2.56
CA GLN A 579 1.10 -29.70 2.40
C GLN A 579 0.45 -30.38 1.19
N TYR A 580 -0.85 -30.17 0.99
CA TYR A 580 -1.57 -30.68 -0.18
C TYR A 580 -0.99 -30.13 -1.48
N LEU A 581 -0.76 -28.82 -1.55
CA LEU A 581 -0.23 -28.16 -2.75
C LEU A 581 1.20 -28.59 -3.07
N ASP A 582 2.06 -28.71 -2.06
CA ASP A 582 3.45 -29.16 -2.25
C ASP A 582 3.47 -30.62 -2.76
N ASN A 583 2.62 -31.50 -2.21
CA ASN A 583 2.48 -32.87 -2.69
C ASN A 583 1.94 -32.93 -4.13
N TRP A 584 0.97 -32.07 -4.47
CA TRP A 584 0.42 -31.99 -5.82
C TRP A 584 1.45 -31.46 -6.82
N GLU A 585 2.21 -30.42 -6.47
CA GLU A 585 3.28 -29.86 -7.30
C GLU A 585 4.41 -30.88 -7.52
N ASN A 586 4.79 -31.65 -6.50
CA ASN A 586 5.78 -32.73 -6.65
C ASN A 586 5.28 -33.86 -7.56
N ARG A 587 3.99 -34.23 -7.46
CA ARG A 587 3.42 -35.34 -8.24
C ARG A 587 3.13 -34.98 -9.70
N TYR A 588 2.68 -33.74 -9.96
CA TYR A 588 2.16 -33.34 -11.28
C TYR A 588 2.95 -32.18 -11.92
N GLY A 589 3.86 -31.53 -11.21
CA GLY A 589 4.69 -30.44 -11.70
C GLY A 589 5.80 -30.88 -12.66
N GLU A 590 6.34 -32.10 -12.50
CA GLU A 590 7.37 -32.64 -13.39
C GLU A 590 6.83 -32.90 -14.82
N ASN A 591 5.54 -33.26 -14.95
CA ASN A 591 4.90 -33.49 -16.25
C ASN A 591 4.69 -32.21 -17.09
N LYS A 592 4.92 -31.01 -16.52
CA LYS A 592 4.91 -29.74 -17.28
C LYS A 592 6.27 -29.38 -17.89
N LYS A 593 7.34 -30.14 -17.61
CA LYS A 593 8.66 -29.94 -18.23
C LYS A 593 8.77 -30.44 -19.67
N VAL A 594 7.76 -31.15 -20.19
CA VAL A 594 7.85 -31.91 -21.46
C VAL A 594 7.09 -31.26 -22.63
N VAL A 595 6.46 -30.11 -22.44
CA VAL A 595 5.81 -29.37 -23.54
C VAL A 595 6.32 -27.93 -23.53
N SER A 596 7.58 -27.76 -23.97
CA SER A 596 8.17 -26.48 -24.35
C SER A 596 8.02 -26.27 -25.84
#